data_AF-Q5I290-F1
#
_entry.id   AF-Q5I290-F1
#
_cell.length_a   1.000
_cell.length_b   1.000
_cell.length_c   1.000
_cell.angle_alpha   90.00
_cell.angle_beta   90.00
_cell.angle_gamma   90.00
#
_symmetry.space_group_name_H-M   'P 1'
#
loop_
_entity.id
_entity.type
_entity.pdbx_description
1 polymer ?
#
loop_
_entity_poly.entity_id
_entity_poly.type
_entity_poly.pdbx_seq_one_letter_code
_entity_poly.pdbx_strand_id
1 'polypeptide(L)'
;AIEKQGITILKPFDAPGGMKGYLGKYQDMGVTIYVTPDGKHAISGYMYNEKGENLSNSLIEKEIYAPAGREMWQRMEKASWILDGKKEAPVIVYVFADPFCPYCKQFWQQARPWVESGKVQLRTLLVGVIKPESPATAAAILATKD
;
A
#
# COMPACT_ATOMS: atom_id res chain seq x y z
N ALA A 1 27.24 9.47 13.23
CA ALA A 1 26.61 9.79 14.53
C ALA A 1 25.14 9.36 14.54
N ILE A 2 24.34 9.85 13.58
CA ILE A 2 22.91 9.50 13.47
C ILE A 2 22.68 8.00 13.21
N GLU A 3 23.52 7.34 12.38
CA GLU A 3 23.44 5.87 12.18
C GLU A 3 23.56 5.07 13.49
N LYS A 4 24.36 5.56 14.45
CA LYS A 4 24.54 4.90 15.76
C LYS A 4 23.26 4.92 16.62
N GLN A 5 22.26 5.71 16.23
CA GLN A 5 20.93 5.72 16.86
C GLN A 5 20.00 4.65 16.27
N GLY A 6 20.52 3.72 15.47
CA GLY A 6 19.75 2.62 14.89
C GLY A 6 19.18 2.92 13.50
N ILE A 7 19.67 3.96 12.83
CA ILE A 7 19.26 4.29 11.46
C ILE A 7 20.17 3.56 10.45
N THR A 8 19.55 2.83 9.53
CA THR A 8 20.22 2.24 8.37
C THR A 8 20.05 3.16 7.16
N ILE A 9 21.15 3.64 6.57
CA ILE A 9 21.11 4.48 5.37
C ILE A 9 20.86 3.60 4.15
N LEU A 10 19.89 4.01 3.32
CA LEU A 10 19.55 3.34 2.07
C LEU A 10 20.24 3.99 0.88
N LYS A 11 20.08 5.31 0.73
CA LYS A 11 20.65 6.06 -0.40
C LYS A 11 20.71 7.56 -0.15
N PRO A 12 21.66 8.28 -0.77
CA PRO A 12 21.63 9.74 -0.80
C PRO A 12 20.55 10.27 -1.76
N PHE A 13 20.16 11.53 -1.58
CA PHE A 13 19.31 12.28 -2.51
C PHE A 13 19.64 13.78 -2.45
N ASP A 14 19.32 14.51 -3.52
CA ASP A 14 19.51 15.97 -3.56
C ASP A 14 18.41 16.67 -2.76
N ALA A 15 18.80 17.59 -1.87
CA ALA A 15 17.87 18.37 -1.06
C ALA A 15 17.98 19.87 -1.38
N PRO A 16 16.92 20.66 -1.15
CA PRO A 16 16.94 22.11 -1.36
C PRO A 16 18.00 22.84 -0.51
N GLY A 17 18.32 24.07 -0.90
CA GLY A 17 19.15 24.96 -0.07
C GLY A 17 20.61 24.53 0.08
N GLY A 18 21.16 23.77 -0.87
CA GLY A 18 22.54 23.28 -0.82
C GLY A 18 22.76 22.15 0.19
N MET A 19 21.68 21.56 0.72
CA MET A 19 21.76 20.42 1.62
C MET A 19 21.90 19.11 0.84
N LYS A 20 22.57 18.13 1.46
CA LYS A 20 22.59 16.75 0.97
C LYS A 20 21.68 15.88 1.82
N GLY A 21 20.72 15.22 1.18
CA GLY A 21 19.79 14.31 1.84
C GLY A 21 20.31 12.88 1.90
N TYR A 22 19.92 12.15 2.94
CA TYR A 22 20.08 10.70 3.07
C TYR A 22 18.75 10.10 3.50
N LEU A 23 18.25 9.16 2.70
CA LEU A 23 17.09 8.36 3.02
C LEU A 23 17.55 7.12 3.79
N GLY A 24 16.87 6.79 4.88
CA GLY A 24 17.17 5.64 5.70
C GLY A 24 15.92 4.95 6.25
N LYS A 25 16.15 3.94 7.09
CA LYS A 25 15.13 3.26 7.89
C LYS A 25 15.51 3.27 9.36
N TYR A 26 14.51 3.43 10.22
CA TYR A 26 14.56 3.21 11.66
C TYR A 26 13.38 2.33 12.06
N GLN A 27 13.64 1.15 12.65
CA GLN A 27 12.59 0.17 12.99
C GLN A 27 11.61 -0.08 11.82
N ASP A 28 12.17 -0.29 10.62
CA ASP A 28 11.47 -0.44 9.34
C ASP A 28 10.66 0.77 8.82
N MET A 29 10.57 1.86 9.58
CA MET A 29 9.97 3.11 9.13
C MET A 29 10.98 3.97 8.36
N GLY A 30 10.55 4.55 7.24
CA GLY A 30 11.37 5.49 6.48
C GLY A 30 11.71 6.75 7.28
N VAL A 31 12.95 7.21 7.16
CA VAL A 31 13.44 8.47 7.77
C VAL A 31 14.30 9.25 6.79
N THR A 32 14.36 10.57 6.97
CA THR A 32 15.22 11.46 6.19
C THR A 32 16.22 12.20 7.08
N ILE A 33 17.45 12.31 6.61
CA ILE A 33 18.52 13.06 7.24
C ILE A 33 19.03 14.10 6.24
N TYR A 34 19.24 15.33 6.69
CA TYR A 34 19.71 16.44 5.88
C TYR A 34 21.03 16.96 6.42
N VAL A 35 22.09 16.87 5.63
CA VAL A 35 23.39 17.47 5.95
C VAL A 35 23.35 18.95 5.58
N THR A 36 23.71 19.81 6.53
CA THR A 36 23.73 21.26 6.35
C THR A 36 24.81 21.69 5.34
N PRO A 37 24.68 22.88 4.72
CA PRO A 37 25.62 23.33 3.69
C PRO A 37 27.09 23.41 4.12
N ASP A 38 27.36 23.54 5.42
CA ASP A 38 28.71 23.54 5.99
C ASP A 38 29.37 22.14 6.03
N GLY A 39 28.61 21.08 5.79
CA GLY A 39 29.05 19.69 5.87
C GLY A 39 29.38 19.20 7.29
N LYS A 40 29.14 20.01 8.33
CA LYS A 40 29.54 19.72 9.72
C LYS A 40 28.37 19.29 10.59
N HIS A 41 27.14 19.58 10.18
CA HIS A 41 25.94 19.20 10.92
C HIS A 41 24.99 18.37 10.06
N ALA A 42 24.10 17.66 10.74
CA ALA A 42 23.05 16.89 10.10
C ALA A 42 21.77 16.93 10.96
N ILE A 43 20.63 17.03 10.30
CA ILE A 43 19.30 17.10 10.90
C ILE A 43 18.55 15.84 10.52
N SER A 44 18.20 15.02 11.51
CA SER A 44 17.25 13.93 11.34
C SER A 44 15.84 14.47 11.58
N GLY A 45 14.98 14.49 10.56
CA GLY A 45 13.65 15.08 10.68
C GLY A 45 12.91 15.19 9.36
N TYR A 46 11.79 15.92 9.39
CA TYR A 46 10.89 16.13 8.26
C TYR A 46 11.06 17.54 7.69
N MET A 47 11.12 17.65 6.36
CA MET A 47 11.22 18.90 5.62
C MET A 47 9.88 19.26 5.00
N TYR A 48 9.50 20.53 5.15
CA TYR A 48 8.30 21.09 4.55
C TYR A 48 8.66 22.21 3.57
N ASN A 49 7.86 22.37 2.53
CA ASN A 49 7.94 23.52 1.64
C ASN A 49 6.96 24.64 2.05
N GLU A 50 7.01 25.76 1.33
CA GLU A 50 6.15 26.94 1.56
C GLU A 50 4.65 26.65 1.41
N LYS A 51 4.27 25.56 0.74
CA LYS A 51 2.88 25.12 0.57
C LYS A 51 2.38 24.27 1.74
N GLY A 52 3.25 23.98 2.71
CA GLY A 52 2.95 23.06 3.81
C GLY A 52 3.02 21.58 3.45
N GLU A 53 3.61 21.23 2.30
CA GLU A 53 3.77 19.83 1.89
C GLU A 53 4.95 19.20 2.63
N ASN A 54 4.74 18.03 3.24
CA ASN A 54 5.81 17.23 3.84
C ASN A 54 6.60 16.50 2.75
N LEU A 55 7.72 17.08 2.34
CA LEU A 55 8.59 16.56 1.29
C LEU A 55 9.25 15.24 1.70
N SER A 56 9.57 15.09 2.99
CA SER A 56 10.16 13.87 3.53
C SER A 56 9.21 12.69 3.44
N ASN A 57 7.95 12.85 3.85
CA ASN A 57 6.93 11.80 3.72
C ASN A 57 6.70 11.45 2.25
N SER A 58 6.59 12.47 1.39
CA SER A 58 6.39 12.25 -0.04
C SER A 58 7.54 11.42 -0.65
N LEU A 59 8.78 11.69 -0.26
CA LEU A 59 9.95 10.92 -0.68
C LEU A 59 9.93 9.50 -0.10
N ILE A 60 9.67 9.35 1.19
CA ILE A 60 9.59 8.05 1.88
C ILE A 60 8.51 7.17 1.22
N GLU A 61 7.32 7.71 1.01
CA GLU A 61 6.22 7.01 0.34
C GLU A 61 6.63 6.57 -1.06
N LYS A 62 7.17 7.49 -1.87
CA LYS A 62 7.56 7.19 -3.25
C LYS A 62 8.66 6.13 -3.34
N GLU A 63 9.67 6.20 -2.47
CA GLU A 63 10.90 5.43 -2.60
C GLU A 63 10.91 4.14 -1.78
N ILE A 64 10.17 4.08 -0.66
CA ILE A 64 10.15 2.91 0.23
C ILE A 64 8.84 2.13 0.07
N TYR A 65 7.68 2.78 0.15
CA TYR A 65 6.40 2.07 0.24
C TYR A 65 5.74 1.82 -1.12
N ALA A 66 5.77 2.81 -2.01
CA ALA A 66 5.09 2.75 -3.30
C ALA A 66 5.62 1.65 -4.25
N PRO A 67 6.92 1.30 -4.31
CA PRO A 67 7.39 0.24 -5.19
C PRO A 67 6.73 -1.12 -4.87
N ALA A 68 6.80 -1.56 -3.61
CA ALA A 68 6.16 -2.80 -3.17
C ALA A 68 4.63 -2.73 -3.29
N GLY A 69 4.02 -1.59 -2.93
CA GLY A 69 2.59 -1.37 -3.10
C GLY A 69 2.12 -1.52 -4.55
N ARG A 70 2.83 -0.89 -5.51
CA ARG A 70 2.53 -0.99 -6.95
C ARG A 70 2.72 -2.41 -7.46
N GLU A 71 3.78 -3.09 -7.03
CA GLU A 71 4.03 -4.47 -7.44
C GLU A 71 2.91 -5.41 -6.95
N MET A 72 2.53 -5.32 -5.67
CA MET A 72 1.44 -6.12 -5.12
C MET A 72 0.12 -5.81 -5.82
N TRP A 73 -0.15 -4.53 -6.10
CA TRP A 73 -1.33 -4.10 -6.84
C TRP A 73 -1.41 -4.73 -8.23
N GLN A 74 -0.30 -4.73 -8.98
CA GLN A 74 -0.23 -5.39 -10.30
C GLN A 74 -0.37 -6.90 -10.21
N ARG A 75 0.17 -7.54 -9.17
CA ARG A 75 -0.01 -8.99 -8.96
C ARG A 75 -1.48 -9.34 -8.73
N MET A 76 -2.18 -8.55 -7.91
CA MET A 76 -3.62 -8.73 -7.68
C MET A 76 -4.44 -8.49 -8.96
N GLU A 77 -4.06 -7.50 -9.77
CA GLU A 77 -4.73 -7.23 -11.06
C GLU A 77 -4.63 -8.41 -12.04
N LYS A 78 -3.46 -9.06 -12.10
CA LYS A 78 -3.20 -10.21 -12.98
C LYS A 78 -3.74 -11.53 -12.46
N ALA A 79 -4.14 -11.61 -11.20
CA ALA A 79 -4.69 -12.81 -10.60
C ALA A 79 -6.12 -13.08 -11.11
N SER A 80 -6.61 -14.30 -10.88
CA SER A 80 -8.01 -14.66 -11.17
C SER A 80 -8.91 -14.14 -10.05
N TRP A 81 -9.62 -13.04 -10.32
CA TRP A 81 -10.58 -12.44 -9.40
C TRP A 81 -12.00 -12.44 -9.99
N ILE A 82 -13.00 -12.40 -9.11
CA ILE A 82 -14.42 -12.28 -9.45
C ILE A 82 -14.84 -10.82 -9.31
N LEU A 83 -15.48 -10.27 -10.35
CA LEU A 83 -15.99 -8.90 -10.35
C LEU A 83 -17.29 -8.79 -9.55
N ASP A 84 -17.39 -7.75 -8.71
CA ASP A 84 -18.65 -7.30 -8.11
C ASP A 84 -18.78 -5.78 -8.27
N GLY A 85 -19.76 -5.36 -9.08
CA GLY A 85 -19.97 -3.97 -9.50
C GLY A 85 -19.71 -3.73 -10.99
N LYS A 86 -19.67 -2.46 -11.38
CA LYS A 86 -19.38 -2.05 -12.78
C LYS A 86 -17.88 -2.15 -13.06
N LYS A 87 -17.50 -2.73 -14.20
CA LYS A 87 -16.09 -2.86 -14.62
C LYS A 87 -15.39 -1.49 -14.75
N GLU A 88 -16.15 -0.44 -15.05
CA GLU A 88 -15.69 0.93 -15.23
C GLU A 88 -15.72 1.76 -13.94
N ALA A 89 -16.10 1.18 -12.80
CA ALA A 89 -16.14 1.91 -11.53
C ALA A 89 -14.73 2.44 -11.18
N PRO A 90 -14.58 3.73 -10.83
CA PRO A 90 -13.27 4.38 -10.74
C PRO A 90 -12.44 3.93 -9.54
N VAL A 91 -13.08 3.41 -8.49
CA VAL A 91 -12.41 2.91 -7.28
C VAL A 91 -12.38 1.39 -7.33
N ILE A 92 -11.17 0.82 -7.35
CA ILE A 92 -10.94 -0.62 -7.34
C ILE A 92 -10.55 -1.05 -5.92
N VAL A 93 -11.18 -2.10 -5.41
CA VAL A 93 -10.82 -2.71 -4.12
C VAL A 93 -10.61 -4.21 -4.34
N TYR A 94 -9.42 -4.71 -4.00
CA TYR A 94 -9.15 -6.16 -3.96
C TYR A 94 -9.52 -6.72 -2.59
N VAL A 95 -10.16 -7.89 -2.59
CA VAL A 95 -10.61 -8.55 -1.36
C VAL A 95 -10.21 -10.02 -1.42
N PHE A 96 -9.41 -10.47 -0.45
CA PHE A 96 -9.24 -11.91 -0.22
C PHE A 96 -10.40 -12.40 0.65
N ALA A 97 -11.23 -13.30 0.11
CA ALA A 97 -12.43 -13.77 0.79
C ALA A 97 -12.50 -15.29 0.84
N ASP A 98 -12.93 -15.82 1.99
CA ASP A 98 -13.21 -17.23 2.19
C ASP A 98 -14.73 -17.46 2.26
N PRO A 99 -15.27 -18.54 1.66
CA PRO A 99 -16.71 -18.83 1.69
C PRO A 99 -17.33 -18.90 3.08
N PHE A 100 -16.55 -19.26 4.11
CA PHE A 100 -17.01 -19.44 5.49
C PHE A 100 -16.59 -18.28 6.42
N CYS A 101 -16.39 -17.09 5.85
CA CYS A 101 -15.98 -15.87 6.56
C CYS A 101 -17.17 -14.92 6.83
N PRO A 102 -17.68 -14.82 8.08
CA PRO A 102 -18.79 -13.92 8.40
C PRO A 102 -18.49 -12.45 8.11
N TYR A 103 -17.26 -11.99 8.37
CA TYR A 103 -16.86 -10.61 8.11
C TYR A 103 -16.74 -10.30 6.62
N CYS A 104 -16.40 -11.28 5.79
CA CYS A 104 -16.38 -11.10 4.34
C CYS A 104 -17.79 -10.80 3.83
N LYS A 105 -18.81 -11.50 4.36
CA LYS A 105 -20.22 -11.21 4.08
C LYS A 105 -20.67 -9.84 4.62
N GLN A 106 -20.25 -9.47 5.83
CA GLN A 106 -20.58 -8.16 6.41
C GLN A 106 -19.95 -7.01 5.60
N PHE A 107 -18.67 -7.11 5.24
CA PHE A 107 -18.00 -6.13 4.39
C PHE A 107 -18.68 -6.01 3.02
N TRP A 108 -19.03 -7.14 2.39
CA TRP A 108 -19.78 -7.16 1.14
C TRP A 108 -21.10 -6.38 1.26
N GLN A 109 -21.84 -6.56 2.36
CA GLN A 109 -23.08 -5.84 2.64
C GLN A 109 -22.85 -4.34 2.84
N GLN A 110 -21.79 -3.96 3.57
CA GLN A 110 -21.42 -2.57 3.79
C GLN A 110 -21.06 -1.86 2.47
N ALA A 111 -20.43 -2.56 1.53
CA ALA A 111 -20.02 -2.00 0.25
C ALA A 111 -21.18 -1.74 -0.73
N ARG A 112 -22.39 -2.29 -0.49
CA ARG A 112 -23.53 -2.25 -1.43
C ARG A 112 -23.82 -0.84 -1.98
N PRO A 113 -23.94 0.23 -1.15
CA PRO A 113 -24.27 1.56 -1.67
C PRO A 113 -23.28 2.10 -2.71
N TRP A 114 -21.99 1.74 -2.61
CA TRP A 114 -20.95 2.19 -3.53
C TRP A 114 -20.84 1.30 -4.78
N VAL A 115 -21.01 0.00 -4.60
CA VAL A 115 -20.96 -0.98 -5.69
C VAL A 115 -22.17 -0.80 -6.61
N GLU A 116 -23.37 -0.71 -6.04
CA GLU A 116 -24.63 -0.55 -6.78
C GLU A 116 -24.71 0.82 -7.47
N SER A 117 -24.14 1.87 -6.87
CA SER A 117 -24.03 3.19 -7.53
C SER A 117 -22.94 3.27 -8.61
N GLY A 118 -22.15 2.21 -8.80
CA GLY A 118 -21.06 2.16 -9.79
C GLY A 118 -19.84 2.99 -9.43
N LYS A 119 -19.69 3.40 -8.17
CA LYS A 119 -18.54 4.18 -7.67
C LYS A 119 -17.36 3.29 -7.32
N VAL A 120 -17.63 2.05 -6.89
CA VAL A 120 -16.64 1.05 -6.48
C VAL A 120 -16.85 -0.25 -7.25
N GLN A 121 -15.76 -0.92 -7.60
CA GLN A 121 -15.74 -2.33 -7.99
C GLN A 121 -14.93 -3.13 -6.96
N LEU A 122 -15.50 -4.24 -6.50
CA LEU A 122 -14.75 -5.22 -5.72
C LEU A 122 -14.20 -6.29 -6.68
N ARG A 123 -12.93 -6.65 -6.50
CA ARG A 123 -12.25 -7.73 -7.22
C ARG A 123 -11.87 -8.80 -6.21
N THR A 124 -12.72 -9.82 -6.10
CA THR A 124 -12.61 -10.84 -5.07
C THR A 124 -11.64 -11.93 -5.49
N LEU A 125 -10.58 -12.13 -4.71
CA LEU A 125 -9.62 -13.21 -4.80
C LEU A 125 -10.06 -14.30 -3.81
N LEU A 126 -10.76 -15.33 -4.30
CA LEU A 126 -11.24 -16.40 -3.44
C LEU A 126 -10.09 -17.23 -2.88
N VAL A 127 -10.16 -17.51 -1.58
CA VAL A 127 -9.25 -18.40 -0.86
C VAL A 127 -10.06 -19.44 -0.08
N GLY A 128 -9.44 -20.58 0.21
CA GLY A 128 -10.03 -21.61 1.05
C GLY A 128 -9.11 -21.97 2.20
N VAL A 129 -9.14 -21.19 3.28
CA VAL A 129 -8.14 -21.29 4.38
C VAL A 129 -8.77 -21.31 5.77
N ILE A 130 -10.06 -21.01 5.93
CA ILE A 130 -10.70 -20.88 7.26
C ILE A 130 -11.27 -22.21 7.77
N LYS A 131 -11.97 -22.97 6.93
CA LYS A 131 -12.63 -24.23 7.28
C LYS A 131 -12.11 -25.39 6.44
N PRO A 132 -12.22 -26.65 6.92
CA PRO A 132 -11.86 -27.83 6.13
C PRO A 132 -12.55 -27.86 4.77
N GLU A 133 -13.79 -27.37 4.69
CA GLU A 133 -14.60 -27.34 3.47
C GLU A 133 -14.29 -26.11 2.57
N SER A 134 -13.61 -25.08 3.09
CA SER A 134 -13.38 -23.83 2.36
C SER A 134 -12.72 -24.02 0.98
N PRO A 135 -11.68 -24.86 0.79
CA PRO A 135 -11.09 -25.08 -0.52
C PRO A 135 -12.09 -25.63 -1.54
N ALA A 136 -12.87 -26.64 -1.14
CA ALA A 136 -13.84 -27.28 -2.02
C ALA A 136 -14.98 -26.33 -2.38
N THR A 137 -15.47 -25.54 -1.42
CA THR A 137 -16.51 -24.54 -1.67
C THR A 137 -16.01 -23.40 -2.55
N ALA A 138 -14.79 -22.90 -2.34
CA ALA A 138 -14.19 -21.87 -3.19
C ALA A 138 -14.00 -22.38 -4.63
N ALA A 139 -13.50 -23.61 -4.80
CA ALA A 139 -13.36 -24.24 -6.10
C ALA A 139 -14.71 -24.46 -6.80
N ALA A 140 -15.75 -24.84 -6.07
CA ALA A 140 -17.10 -24.98 -6.61
C ALA A 140 -17.64 -23.65 -7.14
N ILE A 141 -17.40 -22.53 -6.45
CA ILE A 141 -17.76 -21.18 -6.93
C ILE A 141 -16.98 -20.85 -8.20
N LEU A 142 -15.67 -21.13 -8.25
CA LEU A 142 -14.84 -20.85 -9.43
C LEU A 142 -15.18 -21.73 -10.64
N ALA A 143 -15.89 -22.85 -10.45
CA ALA A 143 -16.28 -23.77 -11.50
C ALA A 143 -17.67 -23.48 -12.11
N THR A 144 -18.41 -22.49 -11.59
CA THR A 144 -19.70 -22.09 -12.19
C THR A 144 -19.50 -21.40 -13.53
N LYS A 145 -20.53 -21.44 -14.39
CA LYS A 145 -20.51 -20.75 -15.69
C LYS A 145 -20.67 -19.23 -15.55
N ASP A 146 -21.35 -18.80 -14.49
CA ASP A 146 -21.39 -17.48 -13.88
C ASP A 146 -22.04 -17.64 -12.50
#